data_AF-A0A662DZU5-F1
#
_entry.id   AF-A0A662DZU5-F1
#
_cell.length_a   1.000
_cell.length_b   1.000
_cell.length_c   1.000
_cell.angle_alpha   90.00
_cell.angle_beta   90.00
_cell.angle_gamma   90.00
#
_symmetry.space_group_name_H-M   'P 1'
#
loop_
_entity.id
_entity.type
_entity.pdbx_description
1 polymer ?
#
loop_
_entity_poly.entity_id
_entity_poly.type
_entity_poly.pdbx_seq_one_letter_code
_entity_poly.pdbx_strand_id
1 'polypeptide(L)'
;MPLRDWPKKFGRRFGKRANDAVASPVRFSIVLPLYNSPLEHLKTQLESISAQSHKSWECIVVDDGSADTRGVELAEQMSVADPRFAVHRRPVNGGIAAATNDGLDRATGDWIVFCDHDDVLYPHALETVAAHIATHPEDDFIYSDEELIDEDGALIHQHNKPDFSPERFLANNYLCHLVSVRHSLVDNVGRLVTEYEPSADRDFNMRAASEARHVGHIPQILYGWRAIRGSVAKAITEKPNVAESVLVTAQAHLDRLGESGTASILPGGEAMVCITWPTVDDDVERITLDESTTASEINQIFENSSARFVVLWPASVDLADADWLSALTAQCARPNVGAAGPLLATTDNRLISAGRVHHPSAHDLFQGINADNHGPWGAFLVSREVASVSPLGAVFDRRAVLDVGGFDIDALVARAAPGPMGNIYSVAADYSGSADALVDITTSILCTALRLARHSTVWTPQSKLMLPPSSLLSDAQLEERVALHKMVADVFPRADEDPYSPIGVHRI
;
A
#
# COMPACT_ATOMS: atom_id res chain seq x y z
N MET A 1 28.13 9.68 14.89
CA MET A 1 27.94 11.14 15.03
C MET A 1 27.29 11.39 16.40
N PRO A 2 27.68 12.36 17.22
CA PRO A 2 27.15 12.45 18.58
C PRO A 2 25.65 12.81 18.58
N LEU A 3 24.85 12.10 19.39
CA LEU A 3 23.40 12.28 19.64
C LEU A 3 22.93 13.75 19.67
N ARG A 4 23.78 14.67 20.13
CA ARG A 4 23.51 16.12 20.22
C ARG A 4 23.27 16.82 18.88
N ASP A 5 23.71 16.25 17.76
CA ASP A 5 23.56 16.87 16.43
C ASP A 5 22.38 16.30 15.63
N TRP A 6 21.72 15.25 16.14
CA TRP A 6 20.50 14.66 15.57
C TRP A 6 19.35 15.67 15.41
N PRO A 7 19.02 16.48 16.44
CA PRO A 7 17.96 17.47 16.34
C PRO A 7 18.29 18.58 15.32
N LYS A 8 19.57 18.82 14.99
CA LYS A 8 19.95 19.83 14.00
C LYS A 8 19.83 19.35 12.56
N LYS A 9 20.12 18.07 12.30
CA LYS A 9 20.03 17.44 10.98
C LYS A 9 18.59 17.00 10.65
N PHE A 10 17.90 16.38 11.61
CA PHE A 10 16.55 15.81 11.40
C PHE A 10 15.45 16.65 12.05
N GLY A 11 15.72 17.39 13.13
CA GLY A 11 14.71 18.21 13.81
C GLY A 11 14.26 19.47 13.06
N ARG A 12 14.90 19.81 11.91
CA ARG A 12 14.36 20.83 10.98
C ARG A 12 13.33 20.27 9.99
N ARG A 13 13.31 18.94 9.79
CA ARG A 13 12.40 18.27 8.85
C ARG A 13 11.06 17.91 9.46
N PHE A 14 11.02 17.66 10.77
CA PHE A 14 9.82 17.21 11.46
C PHE A 14 9.18 18.37 12.22
N GLY A 15 7.92 18.67 11.91
CA GLY A 15 7.13 19.76 12.48
C GLY A 15 7.05 19.72 14.01
N LYS A 16 6.50 20.79 14.60
CA LYS A 16 6.44 20.99 16.06
C LYS A 16 5.94 19.73 16.79
N ARG A 17 6.69 19.35 17.82
CA ARG A 17 6.33 18.35 18.85
C ARG A 17 4.86 18.53 19.24
N ALA A 18 4.07 17.46 19.13
CA ALA A 18 2.80 17.37 19.82
C ALA A 18 3.08 17.36 21.34
N ASN A 19 3.13 18.55 21.93
CA ASN A 19 3.06 18.70 23.38
C ASN A 19 1.64 18.31 23.79
N ASP A 20 1.50 17.08 24.27
CA ASP A 20 0.71 16.67 25.45
C ASP A 20 0.67 15.14 25.46
N ALA A 21 1.80 14.52 25.83
CA ALA A 21 1.90 13.06 25.94
C ALA A 21 1.05 12.57 27.12
N VAL A 22 -0.14 12.04 26.82
CA VAL A 22 -0.77 11.04 27.68
C VAL A 22 0.22 9.89 27.77
N ALA A 23 0.62 9.50 28.99
CA ALA A 23 1.47 8.34 29.18
C ALA A 23 0.73 7.10 28.63
N SER A 24 1.09 6.68 27.42
CA SER A 24 0.57 5.46 26.81
C SER A 24 1.26 4.28 27.50
N PRO A 25 0.51 3.30 28.05
CA PRO A 25 1.09 2.15 28.75
C PRO A 25 1.77 1.15 27.80
N VAL A 26 1.71 1.37 26.48
CA VAL A 26 2.21 0.45 25.47
C VAL A 26 3.71 0.20 25.66
N ARG A 27 4.09 -1.07 25.80
CA ARG A 27 5.48 -1.51 25.79
C ARG A 27 5.83 -2.11 24.44
N PHE A 28 6.96 -1.70 23.86
CA PHE A 28 7.45 -2.25 22.59
C PHE A 28 8.59 -3.25 22.80
N SER A 29 8.62 -4.33 22.02
CA SER A 29 9.81 -5.16 21.82
C SER A 29 10.37 -4.89 20.42
N ILE A 30 11.55 -4.29 20.37
CA ILE A 30 12.27 -4.06 19.13
C ILE A 30 13.10 -5.31 18.84
N VAL A 31 12.88 -5.96 17.70
CA VAL A 31 13.64 -7.13 17.26
C VAL A 31 14.68 -6.68 16.23
N LEU A 32 15.95 -6.93 16.52
CA LEU A 32 17.09 -6.49 15.72
C LEU A 32 18.02 -7.67 15.39
N PRO A 33 17.86 -8.32 14.23
CA PRO A 33 18.81 -9.33 13.77
C PRO A 33 20.14 -8.67 13.37
N LEU A 34 21.25 -9.33 13.69
CA LEU A 34 22.61 -8.81 13.48
C LEU A 34 23.47 -9.88 12.81
N TYR A 35 24.18 -9.53 11.73
CA TYR A 35 25.14 -10.45 11.11
C TYR A 35 26.23 -9.70 10.34
N ASN A 36 27.50 -9.84 10.78
CA ASN A 36 28.68 -9.19 10.17
C ASN A 36 28.46 -7.69 9.88
N SER A 37 27.78 -6.99 10.79
CA SER A 37 27.31 -5.62 10.59
C SER A 37 28.44 -4.60 10.54
N PRO A 38 28.39 -3.60 9.63
CA PRO A 38 29.32 -2.48 9.66
C PRO A 38 29.20 -1.70 10.99
N LEU A 39 30.32 -1.57 11.70
CA LEU A 39 30.33 -1.09 13.10
C LEU A 39 29.74 0.31 13.28
N GLU A 40 30.02 1.24 12.35
CA GLU A 40 29.51 2.61 12.43
C GLU A 40 27.98 2.67 12.23
N HIS A 41 27.43 1.80 11.38
CA HIS A 41 25.98 1.73 11.14
C HIS A 41 25.27 1.08 12.31
N LEU A 42 25.80 -0.05 12.81
CA LEU A 42 25.29 -0.70 14.02
C LEU A 42 25.29 0.24 15.22
N LYS A 43 26.40 0.97 15.42
CA LYS A 43 26.48 1.98 16.47
C LYS A 43 25.39 3.04 16.33
N THR A 44 25.21 3.57 15.13
CA THR A 44 24.19 4.58 14.84
C THR A 44 22.79 4.04 15.13
N GLN A 45 22.51 2.79 14.75
CA GLN A 45 21.20 2.18 14.99
C GLN A 45 20.93 1.91 16.48
N LEU A 46 21.90 1.37 17.22
CA LEU A 46 21.76 1.18 18.67
C LEU A 46 21.58 2.51 19.40
N GLU A 47 22.32 3.55 18.99
CA GLU A 47 22.14 4.92 19.52
C GLU A 47 20.75 5.49 19.16
N SER A 48 20.21 5.18 17.98
CA SER A 48 18.87 5.59 17.53
C SER A 48 17.76 5.03 18.41
N ILE A 49 17.88 3.74 18.73
CA ILE A 49 16.94 3.02 19.58
C ILE A 49 17.03 3.53 21.02
N SER A 50 18.25 3.67 21.56
CA SER A 50 18.44 4.19 22.93
C SER A 50 17.84 5.60 23.10
N ALA A 51 17.89 6.41 22.04
CA ALA A 51 17.42 7.79 22.01
C ALA A 51 15.90 7.98 21.87
N GLN A 52 15.11 6.91 21.70
CA GLN A 52 13.65 7.01 21.55
C GLN A 52 13.01 7.83 22.68
N SER A 53 12.08 8.72 22.33
CA SER A 53 11.36 9.58 23.29
C SER A 53 10.42 8.76 24.17
N HIS A 54 9.72 7.78 23.60
CA HIS A 54 8.99 6.77 24.35
C HIS A 54 9.97 5.90 25.15
N LYS A 55 9.69 5.67 26.44
CA LYS A 55 10.63 5.00 27.36
C LYS A 55 10.30 3.54 27.66
N SER A 56 9.07 3.11 27.38
CA SER A 56 8.63 1.74 27.64
C SER A 56 8.92 0.85 26.43
N TRP A 57 10.14 0.33 26.38
CA TRP A 57 10.56 -0.61 25.36
C TRP A 57 11.71 -1.51 25.84
N GLU A 58 11.89 -2.63 25.16
CA GLU A 58 13.10 -3.44 25.17
C GLU A 58 13.60 -3.63 23.73
N CYS A 59 14.90 -3.87 23.57
CA CYS A 59 15.52 -4.17 22.29
C CYS A 59 16.26 -5.50 22.38
N ILE A 60 15.89 -6.45 21.53
CA ILE A 60 16.42 -7.80 21.49
C ILE A 60 17.32 -7.89 20.27
N VAL A 61 18.62 -7.82 20.50
CA VAL A 61 19.64 -7.95 19.47
C VAL A 61 20.00 -9.43 19.34
N VAL A 62 19.85 -10.00 18.15
CA VAL A 62 20.18 -11.41 17.89
C VAL A 62 21.30 -11.51 16.86
N ASP A 63 22.51 -11.82 17.31
CA ASP A 63 23.63 -12.15 16.44
C ASP A 63 23.41 -13.52 15.78
N ASP A 64 23.33 -13.54 14.46
CA ASP A 64 23.16 -14.74 13.64
C ASP A 64 24.50 -15.47 13.40
N GLY A 65 25.31 -15.62 14.45
CA GLY A 65 26.60 -16.28 14.39
C GLY A 65 27.64 -15.52 13.57
N SER A 66 27.80 -14.21 13.79
CA SER A 66 28.82 -13.40 13.11
C SER A 66 30.21 -13.98 13.32
N ALA A 67 30.99 -13.99 12.23
CA ALA A 67 32.41 -14.37 12.27
C ALA A 67 33.26 -13.23 12.87
N ASP A 68 32.89 -11.99 12.54
CA ASP A 68 33.46 -10.80 13.16
C ASP A 68 32.69 -10.46 14.45
N THR A 69 33.33 -10.62 15.61
CA THR A 69 32.70 -10.43 16.92
C THR A 69 32.55 -8.97 17.31
N ARG A 70 33.18 -8.02 16.62
CA ARG A 70 33.19 -6.60 17.00
C ARG A 70 31.79 -6.00 17.05
N GLY A 71 30.88 -6.45 16.18
CA GLY A 71 29.48 -6.02 16.20
C GLY A 71 28.73 -6.50 17.44
N VAL A 72 28.93 -7.77 17.81
CA VAL A 72 28.35 -8.36 19.03
C VAL A 72 28.89 -7.68 20.28
N GLU A 73 30.21 -7.48 20.35
CA GLU A 73 30.88 -6.79 21.45
C GLU A 73 30.34 -5.35 21.63
N LEU A 74 30.05 -4.65 20.53
CA LEU A 74 29.44 -3.32 20.56
C LEU A 74 28.00 -3.37 21.12
N ALA A 75 27.20 -4.35 20.70
CA ALA A 75 25.85 -4.54 21.23
C ALA A 75 25.87 -4.90 22.73
N GLU A 76 26.82 -5.74 23.15
CA GLU A 76 27.01 -6.10 24.57
C GLU A 76 27.38 -4.88 25.41
N GLN A 77 28.28 -4.02 24.91
CA GLN A 77 28.61 -2.74 25.55
C GLN A 77 27.37 -1.85 25.69
N MET A 78 26.51 -1.80 24.67
CA MET A 78 25.24 -1.07 24.75
C MET A 78 24.32 -1.65 25.84
N SER A 79 24.22 -2.97 25.96
CA SER A 79 23.40 -3.62 27.00
C SER A 79 23.88 -3.34 28.43
N VAL A 80 25.18 -3.14 28.63
CA VAL A 80 25.75 -2.72 29.92
C VAL A 80 25.39 -1.26 30.23
N ALA A 81 25.38 -0.39 29.21
CA ALA A 81 25.08 1.02 29.35
C ALA A 81 23.57 1.30 29.49
N ASP A 82 22.74 0.52 28.82
CA ASP A 82 21.29 0.66 28.76
C ASP A 82 20.63 -0.73 28.91
N PRO A 83 20.10 -1.06 30.10
CA PRO A 83 19.59 -2.40 30.41
C PRO A 83 18.32 -2.78 29.65
N ARG A 84 17.79 -1.86 28.83
CA ARG A 84 16.68 -2.16 27.91
C ARG A 84 17.14 -2.97 26.69
N PHE A 85 18.44 -3.04 26.42
CA PHE A 85 19.00 -3.93 25.40
C PHE A 85 19.32 -5.31 25.99
N ALA A 86 18.91 -6.36 25.29
CA ALA A 86 19.29 -7.73 25.54
C ALA A 86 19.99 -8.29 24.29
N VAL A 87 21.15 -8.92 24.46
CA VAL A 87 21.93 -9.48 23.35
C VAL A 87 21.92 -10.99 23.44
N HIS A 88 21.61 -11.64 22.33
CA HIS A 88 21.66 -13.09 22.17
C HIS A 88 22.52 -13.45 20.98
N ARG A 89 23.31 -14.51 21.11
CA ARG A 89 24.18 -15.00 20.04
C ARG A 89 23.80 -16.43 19.67
N ARG A 90 23.49 -16.63 18.39
CA ARG A 90 23.24 -17.95 17.81
C ARG A 90 24.57 -18.67 17.59
N PRO A 91 24.61 -20.00 17.80
CA PRO A 91 25.84 -20.78 17.61
C PRO A 91 26.21 -20.97 16.14
N VAL A 92 25.23 -20.89 15.23
CA VAL A 92 25.37 -21.13 13.80
C VAL A 92 24.49 -20.13 13.05
N ASN A 93 25.01 -19.56 11.96
CA ASN A 93 24.23 -18.72 11.07
C ASN A 93 23.06 -19.51 10.46
N GLY A 94 21.85 -18.95 10.53
CA GLY A 94 20.64 -19.57 10.01
C GLY A 94 19.77 -18.63 9.17
N GLY A 95 20.27 -17.45 8.85
CA GLY A 95 19.55 -16.43 8.10
C GLY A 95 18.88 -15.39 9.00
N ILE A 96 18.52 -14.26 8.37
CA ILE A 96 17.86 -13.14 9.03
C ILE A 96 16.51 -13.57 9.63
N ALA A 97 15.75 -14.44 8.97
CA ALA A 97 14.49 -14.96 9.45
C ALA A 97 14.67 -15.79 10.73
N ALA A 98 15.72 -16.62 10.81
CA ALA A 98 15.99 -17.41 12.01
C ALA A 98 16.40 -16.52 13.19
N ALA A 99 17.23 -15.50 12.97
CA ALA A 99 17.60 -14.53 13.99
C ALA A 99 16.42 -13.68 14.47
N THR A 100 15.57 -13.23 13.54
CA THR A 100 14.32 -12.52 13.86
C THR A 100 13.39 -13.41 14.68
N ASN A 101 13.21 -14.69 14.32
CA ASN A 101 12.40 -15.63 15.08
C ASN A 101 12.90 -15.85 16.51
N ASP A 102 14.22 -15.98 16.69
CA ASP A 102 14.83 -16.03 18.02
C ASP A 102 14.52 -14.76 18.84
N GLY A 103 14.49 -13.59 18.19
CA GLY A 103 14.10 -12.32 18.79
C GLY A 103 12.61 -12.30 19.18
N LEU A 104 11.73 -12.76 18.31
CA LEU A 104 10.29 -12.88 18.56
C LEU A 104 9.99 -13.79 19.76
N ASP A 105 10.68 -14.92 19.89
CA ASP A 105 10.50 -15.86 21.00
C ASP A 105 10.92 -15.28 22.37
N ARG A 106 11.68 -14.18 22.37
CA ARG A 106 12.18 -13.49 23.57
C ARG A 106 11.42 -12.20 23.85
N ALA A 107 10.54 -11.76 22.93
CA ALA A 107 9.79 -10.53 23.06
C ALA A 107 8.76 -10.61 24.19
N THR A 108 8.60 -9.52 24.94
CA THR A 108 7.69 -9.41 26.08
C THR A 108 6.88 -8.12 26.09
N GLY A 109 7.02 -7.28 25.06
CA GLY A 109 6.22 -6.09 24.83
C GLY A 109 4.84 -6.41 24.27
N ASP A 110 3.94 -5.44 24.33
CA ASP A 110 2.59 -5.53 23.76
C ASP A 110 2.61 -5.47 22.23
N TRP A 111 3.65 -4.84 21.67
CA TRP A 111 3.86 -4.64 20.25
C TRP A 111 5.30 -4.98 19.86
N ILE A 112 5.44 -5.64 18.71
CA ILE A 112 6.72 -5.97 18.10
C ILE A 112 7.05 -4.90 17.07
N VAL A 113 8.30 -4.43 17.07
CA VAL A 113 8.84 -3.45 16.12
C VAL A 113 10.03 -4.09 15.43
N PHE A 114 10.00 -4.16 14.10
CA PHE A 114 11.08 -4.78 13.32
C PHE A 114 12.08 -3.70 12.89
N CYS A 115 13.37 -3.92 13.14
CA CYS A 115 14.43 -2.99 12.77
C CYS A 115 15.67 -3.76 12.28
N ASP A 116 16.30 -3.25 11.22
CA ASP A 116 17.56 -3.80 10.74
C ASP A 116 18.76 -3.15 11.45
N HIS A 117 19.87 -3.87 11.51
CA HIS A 117 21.04 -3.48 12.29
C HIS A 117 21.81 -2.27 11.73
N ASP A 118 21.58 -1.89 10.48
CA ASP A 118 22.32 -0.88 9.72
C ASP A 118 21.49 0.38 9.42
N ASP A 119 20.25 0.44 9.88
CA ASP A 119 19.31 1.52 9.62
C ASP A 119 19.31 2.61 10.70
N VAL A 120 18.23 3.41 10.70
CA VAL A 120 17.96 4.46 11.68
C VAL A 120 16.49 4.47 12.08
N LEU A 121 16.19 4.23 13.36
CA LEU A 121 14.89 4.51 13.95
C LEU A 121 14.82 5.97 14.43
N TYR A 122 13.92 6.78 13.88
CA TYR A 122 13.91 8.21 14.24
C TYR A 122 13.43 8.45 15.67
N PRO A 123 13.93 9.48 16.38
CA PRO A 123 13.78 9.60 17.84
C PRO A 123 12.33 9.65 18.39
N HIS A 124 11.36 9.97 17.54
CA HIS A 124 9.94 10.08 17.89
C HIS A 124 9.10 8.90 17.38
N ALA A 125 9.71 7.91 16.74
CA ALA A 125 9.02 6.80 16.08
C ALA A 125 8.09 6.05 17.03
N LEU A 126 8.60 5.56 18.17
CA LEU A 126 7.79 4.81 19.12
C LEU A 126 6.71 5.65 19.80
N GLU A 127 6.96 6.95 20.01
CA GLU A 127 5.96 7.88 20.57
C GLU A 127 4.83 8.12 19.57
N THR A 128 5.15 8.29 18.28
CA THR A 128 4.15 8.42 17.22
C THR A 128 3.31 7.15 17.07
N VAL A 129 3.96 5.97 17.07
CA VAL A 129 3.24 4.69 17.01
C VAL A 129 2.34 4.51 18.24
N ALA A 130 2.83 4.84 19.45
CA ALA A 130 2.02 4.77 20.67
C ALA A 130 0.81 5.72 20.65
N ALA A 131 0.98 6.92 20.09
CA ALA A 131 -0.11 7.88 19.92
C ALA A 131 -1.15 7.37 18.91
N HIS A 132 -0.70 6.78 17.80
CA HIS A 132 -1.57 6.18 16.79
C HIS A 132 -2.42 5.06 17.38
N ILE A 133 -1.80 4.13 18.13
CA ILE A 133 -2.49 3.03 18.82
C ILE A 133 -3.56 3.55 19.78
N ALA A 134 -3.31 4.67 20.45
CA ALA A 134 -4.26 5.26 21.40
C ALA A 134 -5.50 5.84 20.69
N THR A 135 -5.36 6.35 19.47
CA THR A 135 -6.46 6.93 18.69
C THR A 135 -7.14 5.92 17.76
N HIS A 136 -6.46 4.83 17.41
CA HIS A 136 -6.92 3.76 16.51
C HIS A 136 -6.74 2.38 17.17
N PRO A 137 -7.48 2.06 18.26
CA PRO A 137 -7.32 0.81 19.03
C PRO A 137 -7.70 -0.46 18.24
N GLU A 138 -8.43 -0.31 17.13
CA GLU A 138 -8.72 -1.36 16.16
C GLU A 138 -7.46 -1.86 15.45
N ASP A 139 -6.44 -1.03 15.31
CA ASP A 139 -5.20 -1.40 14.63
C ASP A 139 -4.40 -2.42 15.45
N ASP A 140 -3.94 -3.45 14.75
CA ASP A 140 -3.03 -4.47 15.24
C ASP A 140 -1.88 -4.79 14.29
N PHE A 141 -1.87 -4.18 13.09
CA PHE A 141 -0.72 -4.07 12.20
C PHE A 141 -0.57 -2.60 11.79
N ILE A 142 0.62 -2.02 11.96
CA ILE A 142 0.89 -0.62 11.64
C ILE A 142 2.15 -0.53 10.79
N TYR A 143 2.13 0.33 9.79
CA TYR A 143 3.34 0.75 9.06
C TYR A 143 3.42 2.26 8.92
N SER A 144 4.63 2.78 8.68
CA SER A 144 4.88 4.21 8.47
C SER A 144 5.55 4.50 7.13
N ASP A 145 5.56 5.78 6.77
CA ASP A 145 6.50 6.29 5.77
C ASP A 145 7.95 6.16 6.24
N GLU A 146 8.88 6.19 5.28
CA GLU A 146 10.32 6.09 5.52
C GLU A 146 11.15 6.96 4.57
N GLU A 147 12.43 7.08 4.85
CA GLU A 147 13.40 7.70 3.95
C GLU A 147 14.44 6.68 3.51
N LEU A 148 14.77 6.65 2.22
CA LEU A 148 15.98 6.02 1.72
C LEU A 148 17.16 6.97 1.99
N ILE A 149 18.18 6.47 2.71
CA ILE A 149 19.37 7.23 3.07
C ILE A 149 20.64 6.55 2.55
N ASP A 150 21.67 7.34 2.26
CA ASP A 150 22.98 6.80 1.88
C ASP A 150 23.78 6.27 3.08
N GLU A 151 25.00 5.79 2.82
CA GLU A 151 25.90 5.24 3.84
C GLU A 151 26.18 6.26 4.98
N ASP A 152 26.26 7.55 4.66
CA ASP A 152 26.48 8.67 5.60
C ASP A 152 25.19 9.21 6.26
N GLY A 153 24.04 8.64 5.89
CA GLY A 153 22.72 9.00 6.37
C GLY A 153 22.22 10.33 5.82
N ALA A 154 22.67 10.75 4.63
CA ALA A 154 22.02 11.79 3.86
C ALA A 154 20.85 11.22 3.07
N LEU A 155 19.84 12.07 2.85
CA LEU A 155 18.61 11.67 2.15
C LEU A 155 18.91 11.39 0.68
N ILE A 156 18.52 10.21 0.21
CA ILE A 156 18.41 9.87 -1.21
C ILE A 156 16.97 10.14 -1.66
N HIS A 157 15.98 9.58 -0.96
CA HIS A 157 14.58 9.65 -1.37
C HIS A 157 13.60 9.56 -0.19
N GLN A 158 12.42 10.15 -0.32
CA GLN A 158 11.33 10.01 0.67
C GLN A 158 10.27 9.06 0.15
N HIS A 159 10.02 8.00 0.91
CA HIS A 159 9.03 7.00 0.62
C HIS A 159 7.71 7.36 1.32
N ASN A 160 6.92 8.20 0.66
CA ASN A 160 5.54 8.51 1.07
C ASN A 160 4.61 7.42 0.52
N LYS A 161 4.17 6.51 1.37
CA LYS A 161 3.46 5.28 1.02
C LYS A 161 1.96 5.56 0.88
N PRO A 162 1.25 4.79 0.03
CA PRO A 162 -0.20 4.82 0.02
C PRO A 162 -0.75 4.17 1.30
N ASP A 163 -2.04 4.36 1.56
CA ASP A 163 -2.79 3.56 2.54
C ASP A 163 -2.83 2.07 2.15
N PHE A 164 -3.23 1.22 3.10
CA PHE A 164 -3.18 -0.22 2.91
C PHE A 164 -4.13 -0.69 1.80
N SER A 165 -3.58 -1.45 0.86
CA SER A 165 -4.29 -2.07 -0.25
C SER A 165 -3.84 -3.52 -0.32
N PRO A 166 -4.65 -4.48 0.18
CA PRO A 166 -4.42 -5.91 -0.01
C PRO A 166 -4.04 -6.26 -1.45
N GLU A 167 -4.77 -5.72 -2.43
CA GLU A 167 -4.53 -5.97 -3.87
C GLU A 167 -3.13 -5.54 -4.30
N ARG A 168 -2.72 -4.35 -3.87
CA ARG A 168 -1.38 -3.83 -4.18
C ARG A 168 -0.31 -4.63 -3.45
N PHE A 169 -0.57 -5.01 -2.21
CA PHE A 169 0.39 -5.69 -1.37
C PHE A 169 0.72 -7.11 -1.86
N LEU A 170 -0.28 -7.80 -2.43
CA LEU A 170 -0.09 -9.07 -3.17
C LEU A 170 0.99 -8.96 -4.25
N ALA A 171 1.08 -7.80 -4.89
CA ALA A 171 1.93 -7.56 -6.04
C ALA A 171 3.24 -6.83 -5.71
N ASN A 172 3.28 -6.02 -4.63
CA ASN A 172 4.39 -5.17 -4.26
C ASN A 172 4.53 -5.06 -2.73
N ASN A 173 5.71 -5.35 -2.18
CA ASN A 173 6.00 -5.19 -0.74
C ASN A 173 6.28 -3.72 -0.38
N TYR A 174 5.30 -2.82 -0.54
CA TYR A 174 5.51 -1.39 -0.31
C TYR A 174 5.48 -0.99 1.18
N LEU A 175 5.13 -1.92 2.09
CA LEU A 175 5.09 -1.65 3.52
C LEU A 175 6.48 -1.43 4.11
N CYS A 176 7.48 -2.21 3.67
CA CYS A 176 8.90 -2.10 4.08
C CYS A 176 9.07 -1.76 5.57
N HIS A 177 9.69 -0.63 5.89
CA HIS A 177 9.89 -0.16 7.26
C HIS A 177 9.14 1.17 7.51
N LEU A 178 8.74 1.53 8.72
CA LEU A 178 8.78 0.76 9.95
C LEU A 178 7.48 -0.05 10.08
N VAL A 179 7.58 -1.36 10.24
CA VAL A 179 6.42 -2.21 10.58
C VAL A 179 6.38 -2.48 12.08
N SER A 180 5.21 -2.26 12.68
CA SER A 180 4.89 -2.55 14.08
C SER A 180 3.66 -3.44 14.15
N VAL A 181 3.74 -4.59 14.82
CA VAL A 181 2.66 -5.59 14.86
C VAL A 181 2.32 -5.92 16.31
N ARG A 182 1.02 -5.98 16.64
CA ARG A 182 0.57 -6.37 17.98
C ARG A 182 1.07 -7.77 18.28
N HIS A 183 1.62 -7.98 19.47
CA HIS A 183 2.25 -9.25 19.83
C HIS A 183 1.28 -10.44 19.71
N SER A 184 0.02 -10.28 20.12
CA SER A 184 -0.99 -11.33 19.96
C SER A 184 -1.27 -11.71 18.50
N LEU A 185 -1.11 -10.77 17.56
CA LEU A 185 -1.22 -11.06 16.13
C LEU A 185 0.01 -11.84 15.64
N VAL A 186 1.21 -11.52 16.12
CA VAL A 186 2.43 -12.29 15.85
C VAL A 186 2.30 -13.74 16.34
N ASP A 187 1.74 -13.94 17.54
CA ASP A 187 1.49 -15.28 18.08
C ASP A 187 0.45 -16.06 17.26
N ASN A 188 -0.56 -15.37 16.74
CA ASN A 188 -1.59 -15.97 15.90
C ASN A 188 -1.04 -16.42 14.53
N VAL A 189 -0.26 -15.56 13.85
CA VAL A 189 0.23 -15.85 12.50
C VAL A 189 1.49 -16.70 12.47
N GLY A 190 2.19 -16.80 13.61
CA GLY A 190 3.42 -17.55 13.75
C GLY A 190 4.66 -16.83 13.22
N ARG A 191 5.74 -17.59 13.09
CA ARG A 191 7.10 -17.09 12.84
C ARG A 191 7.39 -16.82 11.36
N LEU A 192 8.51 -16.19 11.05
CA LEU A 192 9.00 -16.04 9.68
C LEU A 192 9.39 -17.41 9.13
N VAL A 193 9.09 -17.66 7.85
CA VAL A 193 9.46 -18.90 7.16
C VAL A 193 10.83 -18.70 6.51
N THR A 194 11.83 -19.43 6.98
CA THR A 194 13.25 -19.28 6.58
C THR A 194 13.48 -19.60 5.10
N GLU A 195 12.67 -20.47 4.52
CA GLU A 195 12.75 -20.94 3.14
C GLU A 195 12.34 -19.84 2.13
N TYR A 196 11.73 -18.75 2.62
CA TYR A 196 11.33 -17.61 1.79
C TYR A 196 12.33 -16.47 1.75
N GLU A 197 13.51 -16.63 2.35
CA GLU A 197 14.57 -15.64 2.22
C GLU A 197 14.98 -15.41 0.75
N PRO A 198 15.26 -14.15 0.35
CA PRO A 198 15.33 -12.95 1.18
C PRO A 198 14.00 -12.24 1.48
N SER A 199 12.85 -12.77 1.05
CA SER A 199 11.51 -12.16 1.21
C SER A 199 10.68 -12.75 2.37
N ALA A 200 11.33 -13.26 3.41
CA ALA A 200 10.65 -13.87 4.57
C ALA A 200 9.80 -12.84 5.36
N ASP A 201 10.23 -11.57 5.38
CA ASP A 201 9.49 -10.43 5.91
C ASP A 201 8.19 -10.19 5.15
N ARG A 202 8.24 -10.25 3.81
CA ARG A 202 7.08 -10.09 2.94
C ARG A 202 6.02 -11.16 3.21
N ASP A 203 6.42 -12.43 3.30
CA ASP A 203 5.48 -13.52 3.64
C ASP A 203 4.84 -13.30 5.01
N PHE A 204 5.65 -12.96 6.02
CA PHE A 204 5.15 -12.69 7.37
C PHE A 204 4.14 -11.54 7.36
N ASN A 205 4.50 -10.42 6.74
CA ASN A 205 3.63 -9.26 6.62
C ASN A 205 2.33 -9.59 5.87
N MET A 206 2.37 -10.45 4.85
CA MET A 206 1.17 -10.93 4.15
C MET A 206 0.21 -11.70 5.06
N ARG A 207 0.70 -12.66 5.84
CA ARG A 207 -0.21 -13.37 6.78
C ARG A 207 -0.68 -12.45 7.90
N ALA A 208 0.22 -11.64 8.45
CA ALA A 208 -0.12 -10.70 9.52
C ALA A 208 -1.19 -9.70 9.05
N ALA A 209 -1.05 -9.12 7.86
CA ALA A 209 -2.03 -8.19 7.31
C ALA A 209 -3.38 -8.84 6.98
N SER A 210 -3.41 -10.09 6.50
CA SER A 210 -4.66 -10.82 6.24
C SER A 210 -5.41 -11.23 7.51
N GLU A 211 -4.70 -11.47 8.61
CA GLU A 211 -5.28 -11.84 9.90
C GLU A 211 -5.50 -10.62 10.82
N ALA A 212 -5.03 -9.44 10.43
CA ALA A 212 -5.19 -8.19 11.16
C ALA A 212 -6.67 -7.79 11.24
N ARG A 213 -7.08 -7.21 12.37
CA ARG A 213 -8.41 -6.56 12.47
C ARG A 213 -8.45 -5.31 11.60
N HIS A 214 -7.37 -4.55 11.61
CA HIS A 214 -7.16 -3.39 10.75
C HIS A 214 -5.67 -3.10 10.58
N VAL A 215 -5.29 -2.68 9.37
CA VAL A 215 -3.93 -2.28 9.01
C VAL A 215 -3.86 -0.75 8.99
N GLY A 216 -3.16 -0.18 9.96
CA GLY A 216 -2.96 1.26 10.09
C GLY A 216 -1.78 1.79 9.31
N HIS A 217 -1.96 2.95 8.68
CA HIS A 217 -0.88 3.70 8.04
C HIS A 217 -0.61 4.99 8.81
N ILE A 218 0.65 5.23 9.18
CA ILE A 218 1.12 6.51 9.74
C ILE A 218 1.86 7.28 8.63
N PRO A 219 1.27 8.34 8.06
CA PRO A 219 1.88 9.14 6.98
C PRO A 219 2.91 10.14 7.56
N GLN A 220 3.88 9.60 8.31
CA GLN A 220 5.00 10.32 8.88
C GLN A 220 6.25 9.46 8.72
N ILE A 221 7.36 10.11 8.38
CA ILE A 221 8.65 9.45 8.25
C ILE A 221 9.17 9.08 9.65
N LEU A 222 9.15 7.79 9.98
CA LEU A 222 9.64 7.29 11.28
C LEU A 222 10.93 6.47 11.18
N TYR A 223 11.40 6.20 9.96
CA TYR A 223 12.51 5.29 9.70
C TYR A 223 13.41 5.78 8.57
N GLY A 224 14.71 5.53 8.69
CA GLY A 224 15.72 5.78 7.66
C GLY A 224 16.36 4.47 7.21
N TRP A 225 15.97 4.01 6.02
CA TRP A 225 16.41 2.77 5.39
C TRP A 225 17.69 2.99 4.58
N ARG A 226 18.77 2.27 4.89
CA ARG A 226 20.10 2.56 4.37
C ARG A 226 20.43 1.78 3.11
N ALA A 227 20.82 2.51 2.05
CA ALA A 227 21.33 1.96 0.81
C ALA A 227 22.82 1.57 0.92
N ILE A 228 23.11 0.38 1.47
CA ILE A 228 24.48 -0.17 1.55
C ILE A 228 24.68 -1.40 0.63
N ARG A 229 25.95 -1.76 0.42
CA ARG A 229 26.30 -3.03 -0.24
C ARG A 229 25.74 -4.24 0.53
N GLY A 230 25.14 -5.19 -0.18
CA GLY A 230 24.44 -6.36 0.39
C GLY A 230 22.97 -6.10 0.71
N SER A 231 22.49 -4.87 0.60
CA SER A 231 21.10 -4.50 0.84
C SER A 231 20.32 -4.30 -0.46
N VAL A 232 19.07 -4.79 -0.49
CA VAL A 232 18.14 -4.52 -1.60
C VAL A 232 17.77 -3.04 -1.70
N ALA A 233 18.01 -2.26 -0.63
CA ALA A 233 17.91 -0.80 -0.62
C ALA A 233 18.84 -0.14 -1.65
N LYS A 234 20.01 -0.75 -1.91
CA LYS A 234 20.98 -0.26 -2.88
C LYS A 234 20.66 -0.74 -4.30
N ALA A 235 20.43 -2.04 -4.44
CA ALA A 235 19.97 -2.64 -5.69
C ALA A 235 19.43 -4.05 -5.42
N ILE A 236 18.45 -4.47 -6.21
CA ILE A 236 17.88 -5.83 -6.15
C ILE A 236 18.96 -6.89 -6.28
N THR A 237 19.94 -6.63 -7.16
CA THR A 237 21.05 -7.54 -7.47
C THR A 237 22.02 -7.76 -6.31
N GLU A 238 21.93 -6.99 -5.22
CA GLU A 238 22.74 -7.21 -4.02
C GLU A 238 22.34 -8.48 -3.27
N LYS A 239 21.11 -8.99 -3.47
CA LYS A 239 20.68 -10.29 -2.96
C LYS A 239 20.30 -11.22 -4.13
N PRO A 240 20.84 -12.45 -4.19
CA PRO A 240 20.43 -13.41 -5.20
C PRO A 240 18.96 -13.81 -4.97
N ASN A 241 18.28 -14.24 -6.03
CA ASN A 241 16.96 -14.87 -6.01
C ASN A 241 15.79 -14.02 -5.47
N VAL A 242 15.93 -12.69 -5.34
CA VAL A 242 14.84 -11.80 -4.88
C VAL A 242 13.58 -11.96 -5.72
N ALA A 243 13.70 -11.96 -7.05
CA ALA A 243 12.55 -12.11 -7.93
C ALA A 243 11.82 -13.45 -7.73
N GLU A 244 12.58 -14.53 -7.49
CA GLU A 244 12.04 -15.86 -7.21
C GLU A 244 11.38 -15.91 -5.83
N SER A 245 12.00 -15.34 -4.79
CA SER A 245 11.41 -15.31 -3.44
C SER A 245 10.13 -14.46 -3.39
N VAL A 246 10.08 -13.33 -4.10
CA VAL A 246 8.85 -12.51 -4.21
C VAL A 246 7.74 -13.30 -4.92
N LEU A 247 8.06 -14.02 -6.00
CA LEU A 247 7.13 -14.89 -6.70
C LEU A 247 6.58 -15.99 -5.79
N VAL A 248 7.46 -16.74 -5.13
CA VAL A 248 7.09 -17.86 -4.25
C VAL A 248 6.23 -17.38 -3.08
N THR A 249 6.59 -16.26 -2.46
CA THR A 249 5.81 -15.73 -1.32
C THR A 249 4.43 -15.23 -1.74
N ALA A 250 4.30 -14.63 -2.93
CA ALA A 250 2.99 -14.24 -3.47
C ALA A 250 2.12 -15.46 -3.74
N GLN A 251 2.65 -16.48 -4.42
CA GLN A 251 1.89 -17.70 -4.72
C GLN A 251 1.51 -18.45 -3.43
N ALA A 252 2.45 -18.60 -2.50
CA ALA A 252 2.19 -19.26 -1.22
C ALA A 252 1.10 -18.53 -0.42
N HIS A 253 1.00 -17.21 -0.52
CA HIS A 253 -0.06 -16.45 0.12
C HIS A 253 -1.42 -16.70 -0.54
N LEU A 254 -1.49 -16.69 -1.88
CA LEU A 254 -2.72 -17.06 -2.62
C LEU A 254 -3.19 -18.48 -2.26
N ASP A 255 -2.26 -19.43 -2.25
CA ASP A 255 -2.54 -20.83 -1.89
C ASP A 255 -3.09 -20.94 -0.46
N ARG A 256 -2.56 -20.16 0.50
CA ARG A 256 -3.05 -20.09 1.89
C ARG A 256 -4.47 -19.55 1.99
N LEU A 257 -4.81 -18.55 1.17
CA LEU A 257 -6.18 -18.00 1.10
C LEU A 257 -7.15 -18.92 0.34
N GLY A 258 -6.63 -19.95 -0.35
CA GLY A 258 -7.44 -20.80 -1.24
C GLY A 258 -7.87 -20.06 -2.51
N GLU A 259 -7.16 -18.99 -2.87
CA GLU A 259 -7.43 -18.18 -4.05
C GLU A 259 -6.75 -18.77 -5.29
N SER A 260 -7.46 -18.83 -6.42
CA SER A 260 -6.99 -19.48 -7.64
C SER A 260 -6.05 -18.64 -8.50
N GLY A 261 -5.57 -17.51 -7.96
CA GLY A 261 -4.67 -16.60 -8.67
C GLY A 261 -3.31 -17.27 -8.94
N THR A 262 -2.68 -16.88 -10.04
CA THR A 262 -1.32 -17.29 -10.39
C THR A 262 -0.40 -16.08 -10.37
N ALA A 263 0.64 -16.12 -9.54
CA ALA A 263 1.68 -15.10 -9.53
C ALA A 263 2.68 -15.35 -10.66
N SER A 264 3.18 -14.26 -11.25
CA SER A 264 4.25 -14.29 -12.25
C SER A 264 5.15 -13.07 -12.07
N ILE A 265 6.44 -13.20 -12.42
CA ILE A 265 7.37 -12.07 -12.34
C ILE A 265 6.89 -10.99 -13.31
N LEU A 266 6.77 -9.76 -12.81
CA LEU A 266 6.44 -8.63 -13.65
C LEU A 266 7.67 -8.25 -14.51
N PRO A 267 7.57 -8.21 -15.85
CA PRO A 267 8.67 -7.75 -16.69
C PRO A 267 9.10 -6.31 -16.32
N GLY A 268 10.38 -6.12 -16.00
CA GLY A 268 10.89 -4.82 -15.56
C GLY A 268 10.63 -4.46 -14.09
N GLY A 269 9.98 -5.35 -13.33
CA GLY A 269 9.73 -5.20 -11.89
C GLY A 269 10.32 -6.36 -11.10
N GLU A 270 11.64 -6.43 -10.94
CA GLU A 270 12.34 -7.57 -10.31
C GLU A 270 11.97 -7.79 -8.81
N ALA A 271 11.20 -6.91 -8.18
CA ALA A 271 10.59 -7.11 -6.86
C ALA A 271 9.06 -6.93 -6.85
N MET A 272 8.43 -7.07 -8.01
CA MET A 272 6.97 -7.04 -8.16
C MET A 272 6.49 -8.27 -8.91
N VAL A 273 5.25 -8.66 -8.64
CA VAL A 273 4.59 -9.75 -9.35
C VAL A 273 3.29 -9.29 -9.97
N CYS A 274 2.95 -9.88 -11.09
CA CYS A 274 1.65 -9.79 -11.71
C CYS A 274 0.81 -11.00 -11.24
N ILE A 275 -0.39 -10.75 -10.71
CA ILE A 275 -1.33 -11.81 -10.33
C ILE A 275 -2.38 -11.94 -11.42
N THR A 276 -2.41 -13.09 -12.11
CA THR A 276 -3.43 -13.39 -13.12
C THR A 276 -4.49 -14.30 -12.53
N TRP A 277 -5.75 -13.97 -12.77
CA TRP A 277 -6.90 -14.72 -12.30
C TRP A 277 -7.43 -15.61 -13.42
N PRO A 278 -7.96 -16.81 -13.12
CA PRO A 278 -8.58 -17.66 -14.14
C PRO A 278 -9.72 -16.93 -14.84
N THR A 279 -9.77 -17.04 -16.16
CA THR A 279 -10.90 -16.56 -16.95
C THR A 279 -12.17 -17.30 -16.54
N VAL A 280 -13.26 -16.56 -16.39
CA VAL A 280 -14.57 -17.11 -16.09
C VAL A 280 -15.42 -17.17 -17.35
N ASP A 281 -16.07 -18.30 -17.57
CA ASP A 281 -17.09 -18.50 -18.61
C ASP A 281 -18.46 -18.17 -18.00
N ASP A 282 -18.68 -16.88 -17.77
CA ASP A 282 -19.89 -16.33 -17.16
C ASP A 282 -20.51 -15.32 -18.11
N ASP A 283 -21.84 -15.24 -18.11
CA ASP A 283 -22.58 -14.29 -18.93
C ASP A 283 -22.27 -12.85 -18.50
N VAL A 284 -21.97 -12.02 -19.50
CA VAL A 284 -21.74 -10.58 -19.36
C VAL A 284 -22.83 -9.85 -20.13
N GLU A 285 -23.64 -9.07 -19.42
CA GLU A 285 -24.61 -8.17 -20.05
C GLU A 285 -24.02 -6.77 -20.15
N ARG A 286 -24.09 -6.20 -21.36
CA ARG A 286 -23.54 -4.89 -21.66
C ARG A 286 -24.68 -3.88 -21.78
N ILE A 287 -24.63 -2.86 -20.94
CA ILE A 287 -25.63 -1.79 -20.91
C ILE A 287 -25.06 -0.57 -21.59
N THR A 288 -25.72 -0.15 -22.65
CA THR A 288 -25.43 1.13 -23.29
C THR A 288 -26.17 2.24 -22.56
N LEU A 289 -25.43 3.21 -22.04
CA LEU A 289 -25.92 4.41 -21.38
C LEU A 289 -25.95 5.58 -22.38
N ASP A 290 -27.03 6.35 -22.33
CA ASP A 290 -27.18 7.61 -23.07
C ASP A 290 -27.64 8.75 -22.15
N GLU A 291 -27.82 9.95 -22.72
CA GLU A 291 -28.18 11.15 -21.96
C GLU A 291 -29.53 11.13 -21.26
N SER A 292 -30.40 10.18 -21.63
CA SER A 292 -31.72 10.02 -21.03
C SER A 292 -31.75 8.96 -19.94
N THR A 293 -30.69 8.17 -19.78
CA THR A 293 -30.67 7.02 -18.87
C THR A 293 -30.68 7.48 -17.41
N THR A 294 -31.63 6.99 -16.62
CA THR A 294 -31.81 7.32 -15.19
C THR A 294 -31.26 6.22 -14.27
N ALA A 295 -30.97 6.57 -13.01
CA ALA A 295 -30.57 5.58 -11.99
C ALA A 295 -31.62 4.48 -11.77
N SER A 296 -32.91 4.80 -11.90
CA SER A 296 -34.00 3.82 -11.81
C SER A 296 -33.96 2.82 -12.97
N GLU A 297 -33.66 3.28 -14.19
CA GLU A 297 -33.53 2.37 -15.34
C GLU A 297 -32.32 1.47 -15.18
N ILE A 298 -31.19 2.00 -14.72
CA ILE A 298 -30.00 1.19 -14.41
C ILE A 298 -30.35 0.11 -13.36
N ASN A 299 -31.05 0.48 -12.28
CA ASN A 299 -31.50 -0.48 -11.26
C ASN A 299 -32.39 -1.58 -11.85
N GLN A 300 -33.36 -1.21 -12.68
CA GLN A 300 -34.23 -2.20 -13.32
C GLN A 300 -33.44 -3.15 -14.23
N ILE A 301 -32.38 -2.68 -14.89
CA ILE A 301 -31.54 -3.58 -15.69
C ILE A 301 -30.77 -4.54 -14.78
N PHE A 302 -30.15 -4.07 -13.70
CA PHE A 302 -29.52 -4.97 -12.73
C PHE A 302 -30.51 -5.97 -12.13
N GLU A 303 -31.74 -5.57 -11.83
CA GLU A 303 -32.78 -6.48 -11.31
C GLU A 303 -33.20 -7.53 -12.34
N ASN A 304 -33.40 -7.14 -13.59
CA ASN A 304 -33.93 -8.02 -14.64
C ASN A 304 -32.86 -8.83 -15.40
N SER A 305 -31.60 -8.40 -15.34
CA SER A 305 -30.48 -9.11 -15.96
C SER A 305 -30.35 -10.51 -15.39
N SER A 306 -30.07 -11.48 -16.26
CA SER A 306 -29.70 -12.84 -15.86
C SER A 306 -28.18 -13.06 -15.86
N ALA A 307 -27.42 -12.11 -16.40
CA ALA A 307 -25.98 -12.16 -16.44
C ALA A 307 -25.39 -12.01 -15.04
N ARG A 308 -24.26 -12.65 -14.79
CA ARG A 308 -23.52 -12.48 -13.53
C ARG A 308 -22.86 -11.12 -13.47
N PHE A 309 -22.28 -10.71 -14.59
CA PHE A 309 -21.56 -9.44 -14.71
C PHE A 309 -22.31 -8.47 -15.58
N VAL A 310 -22.30 -7.22 -15.15
CA VAL A 310 -22.93 -6.12 -15.88
C VAL A 310 -21.88 -5.07 -16.18
N VAL A 311 -21.84 -4.62 -17.43
CA VAL A 311 -20.91 -3.59 -17.90
C VAL A 311 -21.68 -2.34 -18.23
N LEU A 312 -21.29 -1.22 -17.64
CA LEU A 312 -21.81 0.09 -18.02
C LEU A 312 -20.95 0.67 -19.15
N TRP A 313 -21.61 1.13 -20.22
CA TRP A 313 -20.93 1.55 -21.43
C TRP A 313 -21.62 2.75 -22.09
N PRO A 314 -20.98 3.89 -22.35
CA PRO A 314 -21.64 4.97 -23.07
C PRO A 314 -21.80 4.69 -24.56
N ALA A 315 -22.93 5.09 -25.13
CA ALA A 315 -23.24 4.94 -26.56
C ALA A 315 -22.24 5.65 -27.50
N SER A 316 -21.54 6.66 -26.98
CA SER A 316 -20.65 7.54 -27.75
C SER A 316 -19.28 6.92 -28.06
N VAL A 317 -18.98 5.73 -27.52
CA VAL A 317 -17.67 5.09 -27.64
C VAL A 317 -17.78 3.74 -28.36
N ASP A 318 -17.17 3.66 -29.54
CA ASP A 318 -17.03 2.42 -30.30
C ASP A 318 -15.85 1.61 -29.76
N LEU A 319 -16.07 0.34 -29.39
CA LEU A 319 -14.99 -0.57 -29.00
C LEU A 319 -14.80 -1.60 -30.11
N ALA A 320 -13.59 -1.64 -30.65
CA ALA A 320 -13.12 -2.85 -31.29
C ALA A 320 -13.05 -3.97 -30.23
N ASP A 321 -13.68 -5.12 -30.51
CA ASP A 321 -13.64 -6.31 -29.66
C ASP A 321 -12.20 -6.69 -29.35
N ALA A 322 -11.80 -6.46 -28.10
CA ALA A 322 -10.53 -6.93 -27.55
C ALA A 322 -10.81 -7.64 -26.22
N ASP A 323 -9.94 -8.56 -25.82
CA ASP A 323 -10.00 -9.38 -24.59
C ASP A 323 -9.92 -8.57 -23.27
N TRP A 324 -10.25 -7.28 -23.28
CA TRP A 324 -10.22 -6.40 -22.12
C TRP A 324 -11.21 -6.83 -21.03
N LEU A 325 -12.34 -7.45 -21.41
CA LEU A 325 -13.36 -7.91 -20.48
C LEU A 325 -12.87 -9.06 -19.60
N SER A 326 -12.12 -10.02 -20.17
CA SER A 326 -11.74 -11.26 -19.49
C SER A 326 -10.95 -11.01 -18.21
N ALA A 327 -10.04 -10.02 -18.20
CA ALA A 327 -9.29 -9.67 -17.00
C ALA A 327 -10.17 -8.97 -15.95
N LEU A 328 -11.17 -8.18 -16.36
CA LEU A 328 -12.07 -7.48 -15.45
C LEU A 328 -13.12 -8.42 -14.84
N THR A 329 -13.70 -9.32 -15.63
CA THR A 329 -14.64 -10.33 -15.13
C THR A 329 -13.92 -11.32 -14.22
N ALA A 330 -12.68 -11.70 -14.54
CA ALA A 330 -11.87 -12.54 -13.64
C ALA A 330 -11.59 -11.85 -12.29
N GLN A 331 -11.43 -10.52 -12.27
CA GLN A 331 -11.34 -9.75 -11.03
C GLN A 331 -12.67 -9.75 -10.26
N CYS A 332 -13.79 -9.41 -10.91
CA CYS A 332 -15.12 -9.40 -10.28
C CYS A 332 -15.61 -10.80 -9.86
N ALA A 333 -15.08 -11.86 -10.45
CA ALA A 333 -15.42 -13.22 -10.05
C ALA A 333 -14.89 -13.61 -8.67
N ARG A 334 -13.90 -12.87 -8.17
CA ARG A 334 -13.26 -13.11 -6.87
C ARG A 334 -14.20 -12.79 -5.71
N PRO A 335 -14.07 -13.48 -4.57
CA PRO A 335 -14.82 -13.14 -3.37
C PRO A 335 -14.65 -11.67 -3.01
N ASN A 336 -15.75 -11.02 -2.62
CA ASN A 336 -15.77 -9.64 -2.15
C ASN A 336 -15.33 -8.57 -3.17
N VAL A 337 -15.13 -8.85 -4.46
CA VAL A 337 -14.91 -7.81 -5.47
C VAL A 337 -16.26 -7.42 -6.10
N GLY A 338 -16.73 -6.20 -5.84
CA GLY A 338 -18.01 -5.72 -6.34
C GLY A 338 -17.91 -5.02 -7.70
N ALA A 339 -16.75 -4.44 -8.00
CA ALA A 339 -16.50 -3.73 -9.25
C ALA A 339 -15.03 -3.80 -9.66
N ALA A 340 -14.79 -3.87 -10.97
CA ALA A 340 -13.46 -3.82 -11.57
C ALA A 340 -13.42 -2.80 -12.72
N GLY A 341 -12.29 -2.11 -12.87
CA GLY A 341 -12.11 -1.10 -13.92
C GLY A 341 -10.77 -1.22 -14.64
N PRO A 342 -10.72 -0.87 -15.94
CA PRO A 342 -9.52 -0.95 -16.75
C PRO A 342 -8.59 0.25 -16.57
N LEU A 343 -7.37 0.13 -17.08
CA LEU A 343 -6.56 1.27 -17.48
C LEU A 343 -7.21 1.94 -18.70
N LEU A 344 -7.61 3.19 -18.56
CA LEU A 344 -8.13 3.99 -19.66
C LEU A 344 -7.04 4.91 -20.19
N ALA A 345 -6.78 4.84 -21.48
CA ALA A 345 -5.85 5.72 -22.15
C ALA A 345 -6.37 6.14 -23.53
N THR A 346 -5.81 7.20 -24.08
CA THR A 346 -6.04 7.60 -25.45
C THR A 346 -5.18 6.80 -26.43
N THR A 347 -5.54 6.78 -27.71
CA THR A 347 -4.74 6.15 -28.78
C THR A 347 -3.34 6.77 -28.97
N ASP A 348 -3.10 8.00 -28.49
CA ASP A 348 -1.75 8.62 -28.39
C ASP A 348 -1.05 8.31 -27.05
N ASN A 349 -1.54 7.30 -26.32
CA ASN A 349 -0.96 6.71 -25.11
C ASN A 349 -0.91 7.65 -23.89
N ARG A 350 -1.94 8.48 -23.72
CA ARG A 350 -2.11 9.31 -22.52
C ARG A 350 -3.22 8.76 -21.64
N LEU A 351 -2.96 8.66 -20.34
CA LEU A 351 -3.93 8.18 -19.36
C LEU A 351 -5.15 9.10 -19.31
N ILE A 352 -6.33 8.49 -19.34
CA ILE A 352 -7.62 9.09 -19.05
C ILE A 352 -8.01 8.76 -17.60
N SER A 353 -7.75 7.53 -17.17
CA SER A 353 -8.00 7.09 -15.80
C SER A 353 -7.16 5.88 -15.45
N ALA A 354 -6.53 5.94 -14.28
CA ALA A 354 -6.02 4.76 -13.59
C ALA A 354 -6.84 4.52 -12.30
N GLY A 355 -8.16 4.64 -12.37
CA GLY A 355 -9.04 4.62 -11.21
C GLY A 355 -9.23 6.01 -10.59
N ARG A 356 -10.08 6.10 -9.55
CA ARG A 356 -10.57 7.36 -9.00
C ARG A 356 -10.42 7.45 -7.48
N VAL A 357 -10.32 8.69 -6.99
CA VAL A 357 -10.41 9.06 -5.56
C VAL A 357 -11.53 10.07 -5.34
N HIS A 358 -12.03 10.15 -4.10
CA HIS A 358 -13.17 10.99 -3.73
C HIS A 358 -12.75 12.03 -2.68
N HIS A 359 -12.05 13.09 -3.07
CA HIS A 359 -11.88 14.26 -2.19
C HIS A 359 -11.37 15.50 -2.97
N PRO A 360 -12.05 16.66 -2.91
CA PRO A 360 -13.38 16.92 -2.35
C PRO A 360 -14.54 16.36 -3.20
N SER A 361 -14.23 15.85 -4.40
CA SER A 361 -15.18 15.21 -5.33
C SER A 361 -14.48 14.09 -6.12
N ALA A 362 -15.27 13.24 -6.79
CA ALA A 362 -14.75 12.10 -7.55
C ALA A 362 -13.99 12.54 -8.82
N HIS A 363 -12.73 12.15 -8.94
CA HIS A 363 -11.91 12.46 -10.11
C HIS A 363 -10.98 11.31 -10.50
N ASP A 364 -10.66 11.23 -11.79
CA ASP A 364 -9.69 10.27 -12.32
C ASP A 364 -8.27 10.63 -11.92
N LEU A 365 -7.53 9.60 -11.56
CA LEU A 365 -6.13 9.72 -11.21
C LEU A 365 -5.25 9.75 -12.47
N PHE A 366 -4.19 10.56 -12.42
CA PHE A 366 -3.05 10.54 -13.35
C PHE A 366 -3.36 10.90 -14.81
N GLN A 367 -4.42 11.69 -15.04
CA GLN A 367 -4.80 12.17 -16.37
C GLN A 367 -3.64 12.86 -17.12
N GLY A 368 -3.51 12.55 -18.41
CA GLY A 368 -2.53 13.13 -19.32
C GLY A 368 -1.11 12.53 -19.22
N ILE A 369 -0.81 11.75 -18.18
CA ILE A 369 0.48 11.07 -18.04
C ILE A 369 0.59 9.96 -19.10
N ASN A 370 1.81 9.68 -19.57
CA ASN A 370 2.06 8.57 -20.49
C ASN A 370 1.62 7.23 -19.84
N ALA A 371 0.81 6.44 -20.54
CA ALA A 371 0.24 5.20 -20.00
C ALA A 371 1.24 4.05 -19.85
N ASP A 372 2.46 4.17 -20.40
CA ASP A 372 3.56 3.22 -20.18
C ASP A 372 4.46 3.63 -19.01
N ASN A 373 4.16 4.76 -18.34
CA ASN A 373 4.83 5.14 -17.10
C ASN A 373 4.53 4.09 -16.00
N HIS A 374 5.46 3.88 -15.08
CA HIS A 374 5.25 2.94 -13.97
C HIS A 374 4.34 3.51 -12.86
N GLY A 375 4.21 4.83 -12.79
CA GLY A 375 3.42 5.55 -11.79
C GLY A 375 4.03 5.48 -10.38
N PRO A 376 3.50 6.28 -9.43
CA PRO A 376 3.98 6.30 -8.04
C PRO A 376 4.03 4.90 -7.45
N TRP A 377 5.24 4.48 -7.05
CA TRP A 377 5.48 3.19 -6.43
C TRP A 377 5.04 1.99 -7.30
N GLY A 378 5.18 2.11 -8.63
CA GLY A 378 4.72 1.09 -9.57
C GLY A 378 3.21 0.95 -9.64
N ALA A 379 2.45 1.99 -9.24
CA ALA A 379 0.99 1.91 -9.19
C ALA A 379 0.36 1.51 -10.53
N PHE A 380 0.95 1.87 -11.67
CA PHE A 380 0.35 1.55 -12.98
C PHE A 380 0.68 0.13 -13.45
N LEU A 381 1.56 -0.56 -12.74
CA LEU A 381 2.03 -1.88 -13.12
C LEU A 381 1.25 -3.01 -12.46
N VAL A 382 0.55 -2.73 -11.37
CA VAL A 382 -0.13 -3.74 -10.56
C VAL A 382 -1.57 -3.36 -10.27
N SER A 383 -2.41 -4.38 -10.09
CA SER A 383 -3.78 -4.19 -9.63
C SER A 383 -3.79 -3.58 -8.23
N ARG A 384 -4.80 -2.76 -7.92
CA ARG A 384 -4.96 -2.14 -6.60
C ARG A 384 -6.40 -1.80 -6.30
N GLU A 385 -6.71 -1.65 -5.03
CA GLU A 385 -7.98 -1.05 -4.62
C GLU A 385 -8.00 0.44 -4.93
N VAL A 386 -9.16 0.91 -5.39
CA VAL A 386 -9.44 2.32 -5.69
C VAL A 386 -10.76 2.74 -5.07
N ALA A 387 -10.98 4.05 -4.89
CA ALA A 387 -12.23 4.51 -4.29
C ALA A 387 -13.43 4.31 -5.22
N SER A 388 -13.22 4.51 -6.52
CA SER A 388 -14.12 4.05 -7.56
C SER A 388 -13.35 3.80 -8.85
N VAL A 389 -14.01 3.10 -9.78
CA VAL A 389 -13.54 2.95 -11.15
C VAL A 389 -14.19 3.99 -12.04
N SER A 390 -13.57 4.29 -13.18
CA SER A 390 -14.24 5.06 -14.23
C SER A 390 -15.42 4.24 -14.74
N PRO A 391 -16.59 4.84 -14.99
CA PRO A 391 -17.72 4.13 -15.58
C PRO A 391 -17.41 3.55 -16.95
N LEU A 392 -16.46 4.14 -17.68
CA LEU A 392 -16.03 3.67 -18.99
C LEU A 392 -15.34 2.32 -18.85
N GLY A 393 -16.06 1.25 -19.19
CA GLY A 393 -15.55 -0.11 -19.13
C GLY A 393 -15.51 -0.71 -17.73
N ALA A 394 -16.24 -0.12 -16.76
CA ALA A 394 -16.43 -0.74 -15.46
C ALA A 394 -17.28 -2.01 -15.58
N VAL A 395 -16.82 -3.07 -14.93
CA VAL A 395 -17.55 -4.34 -14.76
C VAL A 395 -18.02 -4.43 -13.32
N PHE A 396 -19.28 -4.78 -13.12
CA PHE A 396 -19.89 -4.93 -11.80
C PHE A 396 -20.34 -6.38 -11.60
N ASP A 397 -20.11 -6.93 -10.39
CA ASP A 397 -20.80 -8.15 -9.97
C ASP A 397 -22.25 -7.80 -9.64
N ARG A 398 -23.19 -8.38 -10.39
CA ARG A 398 -24.62 -8.05 -10.26
C ARG A 398 -25.13 -8.30 -8.85
N ARG A 399 -24.69 -9.37 -8.20
CA ARG A 399 -25.15 -9.74 -6.86
C ARG A 399 -24.65 -8.71 -5.84
N ALA A 400 -23.39 -8.31 -5.91
CA ALA A 400 -22.84 -7.27 -5.04
C ALA A 400 -23.61 -5.95 -5.17
N VAL A 401 -24.01 -5.56 -6.39
CA VAL A 401 -24.81 -4.36 -6.63
C VAL A 401 -26.22 -4.47 -6.01
N LEU A 402 -26.87 -5.63 -6.17
CA LEU A 402 -28.20 -5.86 -5.57
C LEU A 402 -28.14 -5.91 -4.03
N ASP A 403 -27.08 -6.48 -3.46
CA ASP A 403 -26.88 -6.58 -2.01
C ASP A 403 -26.78 -5.20 -1.34
N VAL A 404 -26.31 -4.17 -2.07
CA VAL A 404 -26.24 -2.79 -1.58
C VAL A 404 -27.47 -1.93 -1.92
N GLY A 405 -28.45 -2.49 -2.63
CA GLY A 405 -29.69 -1.80 -3.02
C GLY A 405 -29.59 -0.97 -4.30
N GLY A 406 -28.57 -1.23 -5.14
CA GLY A 406 -28.41 -0.56 -6.44
C GLY A 406 -27.98 0.92 -6.34
N PHE A 407 -28.39 1.70 -7.35
CA PHE A 407 -28.04 3.10 -7.60
C PHE A 407 -29.04 4.11 -6.98
N ASP A 408 -29.77 3.74 -5.92
CA ASP A 408 -30.68 4.67 -5.22
C ASP A 408 -29.89 5.67 -4.37
N ILE A 409 -29.67 6.85 -4.94
CA ILE A 409 -28.90 7.94 -4.32
C ILE A 409 -29.53 8.37 -2.99
N ASP A 410 -30.84 8.58 -2.92
CA ASP A 410 -31.49 9.10 -1.72
C ASP A 410 -31.40 8.12 -0.53
N ALA A 411 -31.55 6.82 -0.81
CA ALA A 411 -31.37 5.77 0.20
C ALA A 411 -29.92 5.62 0.67
N LEU A 412 -28.95 5.84 -0.24
CA LEU A 412 -27.52 5.78 0.07
C LEU A 412 -27.05 7.00 0.88
N VAL A 413 -27.54 8.20 0.54
CA VAL A 413 -27.31 9.43 1.31
C VAL A 413 -27.85 9.31 2.73
N ALA A 414 -29.04 8.73 2.91
CA ALA A 414 -29.64 8.54 4.22
C ALA A 414 -28.86 7.56 5.13
N ARG A 415 -28.10 6.61 4.54
CA ARG A 415 -27.26 5.64 5.26
C ARG A 415 -25.86 6.17 5.60
N ALA A 416 -25.34 7.12 4.84
CA ALA A 416 -24.08 7.81 5.11
C ALA A 416 -24.30 8.85 6.23
N ALA A 417 -24.14 8.44 7.49
CA ALA A 417 -24.17 9.32 8.67
C ALA A 417 -23.26 10.57 8.52
N PRO A 418 -23.45 11.67 9.29
CA PRO A 418 -22.77 12.94 9.02
C PRO A 418 -21.25 12.80 9.23
N GLY A 419 -20.53 12.75 8.12
CA GLY A 419 -19.08 12.67 8.02
C GLY A 419 -18.60 13.30 6.71
N PRO A 420 -17.30 13.25 6.39
CA PRO A 420 -16.75 13.84 5.16
C PRO A 420 -17.43 13.32 3.88
N MET A 421 -18.01 12.11 3.92
CA MET A 421 -18.80 11.54 2.83
C MET A 421 -20.15 12.25 2.60
N GLY A 422 -20.76 12.85 3.62
CA GLY A 422 -21.99 13.65 3.47
C GLY A 422 -21.81 14.85 2.53
N ASN A 423 -20.59 15.39 2.42
CA ASN A 423 -20.26 16.47 1.48
C ASN A 423 -20.12 15.99 0.02
N ILE A 424 -19.70 14.74 -0.22
CA ILE A 424 -19.66 14.16 -1.58
C ILE A 424 -21.08 14.05 -2.12
N TYR A 425 -22.00 13.62 -1.25
CA TYR A 425 -23.41 13.49 -1.59
C TYR A 425 -24.13 14.83 -1.75
N SER A 426 -23.74 15.87 -1.01
CA SER A 426 -24.30 17.22 -1.23
C SER A 426 -23.89 17.81 -2.59
N VAL A 427 -22.72 17.44 -3.14
CA VAL A 427 -22.29 17.86 -4.49
C VAL A 427 -23.13 17.19 -5.59
N ALA A 428 -23.65 15.98 -5.35
CA ALA A 428 -24.53 15.29 -6.29
C ALA A 428 -25.93 15.95 -6.39
N ALA A 429 -26.41 16.58 -5.31
CA ALA A 429 -27.72 17.22 -5.27
C ALA A 429 -27.80 18.54 -6.09
N ASP A 430 -26.67 19.17 -6.39
CA ASP A 430 -26.60 20.45 -7.10
C ASP A 430 -26.29 20.34 -8.61
N TYR A 431 -26.15 19.11 -9.16
CA TYR A 431 -25.73 18.92 -10.55
C TYR A 431 -26.92 18.79 -11.52
N SER A 432 -27.07 19.78 -12.42
CA SER A 432 -28.04 19.80 -13.53
C SER A 432 -27.40 19.60 -14.91
N GLY A 433 -26.37 18.74 -15.00
CA GLY A 433 -25.49 18.57 -16.18
C GLY A 433 -25.77 17.34 -17.07
N SER A 434 -24.93 17.16 -18.10
CA SER A 434 -25.01 16.15 -19.18
C SER A 434 -24.96 14.69 -18.73
N ALA A 435 -25.29 13.76 -19.64
CA ALA A 435 -25.23 12.30 -19.48
C ALA A 435 -23.99 11.77 -18.74
N ASP A 436 -22.82 12.23 -19.20
CA ASP A 436 -21.53 11.79 -18.70
C ASP A 436 -21.36 12.14 -17.22
N ALA A 437 -21.97 13.23 -16.75
CA ALA A 437 -21.94 13.63 -15.35
C ALA A 437 -22.83 12.73 -14.46
N LEU A 438 -23.97 12.26 -14.99
CA LEU A 438 -24.85 11.35 -14.25
C LEU A 438 -24.19 9.99 -14.05
N VAL A 439 -23.58 9.44 -15.10
CA VAL A 439 -22.87 8.16 -15.07
C VAL A 439 -21.65 8.20 -14.13
N ASP A 440 -20.95 9.33 -14.10
CA ASP A 440 -19.83 9.58 -13.20
C ASP A 440 -20.22 9.60 -11.72
N ILE A 441 -21.30 10.32 -11.40
CA ILE A 441 -21.81 10.47 -10.03
C ILE A 441 -22.38 9.14 -9.54
N THR A 442 -23.23 8.48 -10.34
CA THR A 442 -23.88 7.22 -9.98
C THR A 442 -22.88 6.08 -9.78
N THR A 443 -21.84 5.98 -10.63
CA THR A 443 -20.77 4.98 -10.47
C THR A 443 -19.95 5.21 -9.21
N SER A 444 -19.63 6.47 -8.89
CA SER A 444 -18.87 6.81 -7.69
C SER A 444 -19.67 6.56 -6.40
N ILE A 445 -20.98 6.80 -6.45
CA ILE A 445 -21.91 6.49 -5.36
C ILE A 445 -22.03 4.98 -5.15
N LEU A 446 -22.18 4.19 -6.21
CA LEU A 446 -22.25 2.73 -6.11
C LEU A 446 -20.95 2.13 -5.55
N CYS A 447 -19.78 2.53 -6.05
CA CYS A 447 -18.50 2.03 -5.54
C CYS A 447 -18.32 2.36 -4.05
N THR A 448 -18.87 3.49 -3.60
CA THR A 448 -18.90 3.84 -2.17
C THR A 448 -19.83 2.91 -1.37
N ALA A 449 -21.03 2.62 -1.89
CA ALA A 449 -21.96 1.69 -1.27
C ALA A 449 -21.38 0.28 -1.16
N LEU A 450 -20.74 -0.21 -2.23
CA LEU A 450 -20.03 -1.48 -2.28
C LEU A 450 -18.98 -1.57 -1.17
N ARG A 451 -18.12 -0.55 -1.02
CA ARG A 451 -17.09 -0.51 0.03
C ARG A 451 -17.68 -0.52 1.44
N LEU A 452 -18.77 0.21 1.68
CA LEU A 452 -19.48 0.18 2.98
C LEU A 452 -20.05 -1.22 3.29
N ALA A 453 -20.43 -1.98 2.27
CA ALA A 453 -20.85 -3.37 2.38
C ALA A 453 -19.70 -4.38 2.34
N ARG A 454 -18.44 -3.91 2.44
CA ARG A 454 -17.21 -4.73 2.40
C ARG A 454 -16.94 -5.40 1.05
N HIS A 455 -17.44 -4.82 -0.04
CA HIS A 455 -17.00 -5.16 -1.39
C HIS A 455 -15.90 -4.21 -1.86
N SER A 456 -14.77 -4.77 -2.29
CA SER A 456 -13.66 -4.04 -2.89
C SER A 456 -14.01 -3.55 -4.30
N THR A 457 -13.41 -2.42 -4.67
CA THR A 457 -13.39 -1.90 -6.03
C THR A 457 -11.96 -1.93 -6.53
N VAL A 458 -11.72 -2.70 -7.61
CA VAL A 458 -10.36 -3.01 -8.07
C VAL A 458 -10.10 -2.33 -9.41
N TRP A 459 -8.95 -1.67 -9.51
CA TRP A 459 -8.41 -1.25 -10.79
C TRP A 459 -7.32 -2.24 -11.22
N THR A 460 -7.28 -2.62 -12.50
CA THR A 460 -6.24 -3.51 -13.04
C THR A 460 -5.62 -2.95 -14.33
N PRO A 461 -4.27 -2.94 -14.44
CA PRO A 461 -3.58 -2.57 -15.68
C PRO A 461 -3.58 -3.70 -16.72
N GLN A 462 -4.01 -4.90 -16.34
CA GLN A 462 -4.09 -6.06 -17.23
C GLN A 462 -5.22 -5.93 -18.26
N SER A 463 -6.12 -4.96 -18.08
CA SER A 463 -7.14 -4.55 -19.03
C SER A 463 -6.85 -3.12 -19.45
N LYS A 464 -6.49 -2.90 -20.72
CA LYS A 464 -6.19 -1.57 -21.27
C LYS A 464 -7.20 -1.22 -22.35
N LEU A 465 -7.88 -0.10 -22.17
CA LEU A 465 -8.86 0.42 -23.11
C LEU A 465 -8.37 1.71 -23.75
N MET A 466 -8.39 1.74 -25.09
CA MET A 466 -7.84 2.84 -25.88
C MET A 466 -8.98 3.65 -26.51
N LEU A 467 -9.04 4.94 -26.20
CA LEU A 467 -10.07 5.87 -26.65
C LEU A 467 -9.50 6.94 -27.59
N PRO A 468 -10.31 7.59 -28.45
CA PRO A 468 -9.83 8.70 -29.27
C PRO A 468 -9.26 9.85 -28.41
N PRO A 469 -8.27 10.62 -28.90
CA PRO A 469 -7.66 11.70 -28.13
C PRO A 469 -8.64 12.79 -27.67
N SER A 470 -9.76 12.97 -28.38
CA SER A 470 -10.85 13.88 -28.00
C SER A 470 -11.56 13.50 -26.71
N SER A 471 -11.29 12.33 -26.15
CA SER A 471 -11.88 11.84 -24.89
C SER A 471 -11.16 12.37 -23.65
N LEU A 472 -10.00 13.04 -23.82
CA LEU A 472 -9.38 13.80 -22.75
C LEU A 472 -10.10 15.13 -22.54
N LEU A 473 -10.12 15.57 -21.29
CA LEU A 473 -10.47 16.94 -20.94
C LEU A 473 -9.56 17.92 -21.68
N SER A 474 -10.10 19.07 -22.10
CA SER A 474 -9.28 20.13 -22.73
C SER A 474 -8.17 20.61 -21.79
N ASP A 475 -7.10 21.20 -22.33
CA ASP A 475 -5.97 21.70 -21.54
C ASP A 475 -6.42 22.66 -20.41
N ALA A 476 -7.45 23.48 -20.63
CA ALA A 476 -8.01 24.35 -19.60
C ALA A 476 -8.73 23.57 -18.47
N GLN A 477 -9.47 22.52 -18.83
CA GLN A 477 -10.13 21.63 -17.86
C GLN A 477 -9.11 20.75 -17.10
N LEU A 478 -8.04 20.33 -17.79
CA LEU A 478 -6.90 19.64 -17.16
C LEU A 478 -6.15 20.59 -16.23
N GLU A 479 -5.88 21.84 -16.60
CA GLU A 479 -5.21 22.83 -15.74
C GLU A 479 -6.03 23.15 -14.49
N GLU A 480 -7.35 23.29 -14.59
CA GLU A 480 -8.25 23.46 -13.45
C GLU A 480 -8.21 22.25 -12.51
N ARG A 481 -8.24 21.02 -13.06
CA ARG A 481 -8.10 19.78 -12.26
C ARG A 481 -6.70 19.54 -11.73
N VAL A 482 -5.66 19.94 -12.45
CA VAL A 482 -4.25 19.88 -12.02
C VAL A 482 -3.99 20.92 -10.94
N ALA A 483 -4.66 22.06 -10.94
CA ALA A 483 -4.64 23.02 -9.84
C ALA A 483 -5.29 22.42 -8.57
N LEU A 484 -6.39 21.67 -8.74
CA LEU A 484 -7.00 20.86 -7.67
C LEU A 484 -6.03 19.77 -7.15
N HIS A 485 -5.31 19.09 -8.05
CA HIS A 485 -4.25 18.14 -7.69
C HIS A 485 -3.05 18.83 -7.04
N LYS A 486 -2.69 20.06 -7.42
CA LYS A 486 -1.59 20.82 -6.78
C LYS A 486 -1.93 21.23 -5.36
N MET A 487 -3.20 21.48 -5.03
CA MET A 487 -3.64 21.62 -3.63
C MET A 487 -3.48 20.32 -2.82
N VAL A 488 -3.53 19.15 -3.47
CA VAL A 488 -3.25 17.83 -2.87
C VAL A 488 -1.74 17.53 -2.86
N ALA A 489 -0.99 17.99 -3.87
CA ALA A 489 0.46 17.86 -3.97
C ALA A 489 1.22 18.90 -3.12
N ASP A 490 0.59 19.94 -2.61
CA ASP A 490 1.16 20.76 -1.54
C ASP A 490 1.20 20.00 -0.18
N VAL A 491 0.66 18.77 -0.14
CA VAL A 491 0.90 17.75 0.89
C VAL A 491 1.95 16.69 0.45
N PHE A 492 2.28 16.61 -0.85
CA PHE A 492 3.27 15.66 -1.41
C PHE A 492 4.18 16.35 -2.46
N PRO A 493 5.42 16.73 -2.08
CA PRO A 493 6.26 17.55 -2.95
C PRO A 493 6.60 16.85 -4.26
N ARG A 494 6.57 17.65 -5.35
CA ARG A 494 6.89 17.27 -6.73
C ARG A 494 8.26 16.61 -6.82
N ALA A 495 8.36 15.61 -7.70
CA ALA A 495 9.63 15.12 -8.22
C ALA A 495 9.62 15.24 -9.75
N ASP A 496 10.34 16.26 -10.24
CA ASP A 496 10.79 16.35 -11.61
C ASP A 496 12.11 15.55 -11.70
N GLU A 497 12.01 14.22 -11.66
CA GLU A 497 13.07 13.21 -11.88
C GLU A 497 12.39 11.87 -11.61
N ASP A 498 12.48 10.89 -12.52
CA ASP A 498 11.67 9.66 -12.54
C ASP A 498 11.50 9.02 -11.14
N PRO A 499 10.37 9.19 -10.44
CA PRO A 499 10.22 8.81 -9.04
C PRO A 499 9.80 7.35 -8.84
N TYR A 500 9.78 6.54 -9.90
CA TYR A 500 8.87 5.39 -10.00
C TYR A 500 9.54 4.03 -10.18
N SER A 501 10.82 3.91 -9.81
CA SER A 501 11.42 2.59 -9.70
C SER A 501 10.83 1.86 -8.48
N PRO A 502 10.27 0.64 -8.63
CA PRO A 502 9.73 -0.13 -7.51
C PRO A 502 10.80 -0.51 -6.47
N ILE A 503 12.07 -0.33 -6.81
CA ILE A 503 13.22 -0.26 -5.91
C ILE A 503 14.07 0.87 -6.44
N GLY A 504 14.32 1.93 -5.66
CA GLY A 504 14.99 3.16 -6.07
C GLY A 504 16.36 2.98 -6.75
N VAL A 505 16.36 2.58 -8.02
CA VAL A 505 17.55 2.38 -8.84
C VAL A 505 17.40 3.28 -10.06
N HIS A 506 17.86 4.53 -9.91
CA HIS A 506 18.35 5.25 -11.07
C HIS A 506 19.79 4.89 -11.32
N ARG A 507 20.08 4.70 -12.60
CA ARG A 507 21.39 4.40 -13.18
C ARG A 507 22.50 5.22 -12.52
N ILE A 508 23.57 4.52 -12.11
CA ILE A 508 24.90 5.11 -11.93
C ILE A 508 25.39 5.65 -13.27
#